data_AF-G0QME4-F1
#
_entry.id   AF-G0QME4-F1
#
_cell.length_a   1.000
_cell.length_b   1.000
_cell.length_c   1.000
_cell.angle_alpha   90.00
_cell.angle_beta   90.00
_cell.angle_gamma   90.00
#
_symmetry.space_group_name_H-M   'P 1'
#
loop_
_entity.id
_entity.type
_entity.pdbx_description
1 polymer ?
#
loop_
_entity_poly.entity_id
_entity_poly.type
_entity_poly.pdbx_seq_one_letter_code
_entity_poly.pdbx_strand_id
1 'polypeptide(L)'
;MGQLQSAIYKNLNWAFVPNPTDQKHNSYTHPIFSCILSIVSTLYLNVKLSNYLEDKYPEIKQKLPKWSKKKALPLLVMYLILILSVRLKQNGPHVFYEMAWACNLALITVISALLRNSSLTVGSCLVIISIDQCLWYVDLLGYFLTGKFPIGVSQYITWPTTTKLRIITSTHHIWFIPLLICMLKKIQQRTGLYWGSGQQFGLEFSKFCNRLLQYIYISPIFQLKQKLKMQAKVKDKKKRKKLLTQTNLRKTYHHILFFKVKDKSNQNSKILKCQLQKLQNQSVKNGNNFLIKRKKNTQKKQKKQKNYIKQT
;
A
#
# COMPACT_ATOMS: atom_id res chain seq x y z
N MET A 1 7.88 41.95 -3.04
CA MET A 1 7.62 40.53 -2.71
C MET A 1 7.13 39.68 -3.89
N GLY A 2 6.26 40.17 -4.79
CA GLY A 2 5.68 39.35 -5.86
C GLY A 2 6.65 38.75 -6.90
N GLN A 3 7.71 39.46 -7.28
CA GLN A 3 8.69 38.94 -8.25
C GLN A 3 9.52 37.77 -7.71
N LEU A 4 9.89 37.81 -6.42
CA LEU A 4 10.64 36.73 -5.77
C LEU A 4 9.78 35.45 -5.63
N GLN A 5 8.51 35.60 -5.25
CA GLN A 5 7.57 34.46 -5.20
C GLN A 5 7.35 33.85 -6.58
N SER A 6 7.23 34.67 -7.62
CA SER A 6 7.12 34.21 -9.02
C SER A 6 8.36 33.40 -9.46
N ALA A 7 9.57 33.89 -9.17
CA ALA A 7 10.81 33.19 -9.51
C ALA A 7 10.96 31.87 -8.73
N ILE A 8 10.66 31.87 -7.43
CA ILE A 8 10.69 30.67 -6.59
C ILE A 8 9.66 29.65 -7.08
N TYR A 9 8.42 30.08 -7.36
CA TYR A 9 7.37 29.19 -7.85
C TYR A 9 7.72 28.58 -9.21
N LYS A 10 8.28 29.38 -10.13
CA LYS A 10 8.74 28.88 -11.44
C LYS A 10 9.84 27.82 -11.30
N ASN A 11 10.77 28.01 -10.36
CA ASN A 11 11.86 27.06 -10.12
C ASN A 11 11.38 25.81 -9.35
N LEU A 12 10.42 25.95 -8.42
CA LEU A 12 9.88 24.84 -7.64
C LEU A 12 8.85 24.01 -8.41
N ASN A 13 8.13 24.59 -9.36
CA ASN A 13 7.21 23.85 -10.24
C ASN A 13 7.91 22.76 -11.03
N TRP A 14 9.21 22.92 -11.32
CA TRP A 14 9.97 21.86 -11.96
C TRP A 14 10.14 20.65 -11.04
N ALA A 15 10.29 20.85 -9.73
CA ALA A 15 10.50 19.78 -8.74
C ALA A 15 9.17 19.13 -8.28
N PHE A 16 8.11 19.91 -8.11
CA PHE A 16 6.83 19.44 -7.56
C PHE A 16 5.74 19.49 -8.62
N VAL A 17 5.36 18.34 -9.17
CA VAL A 17 4.35 18.25 -10.24
C VAL A 17 3.29 17.22 -9.88
N PRO A 18 2.01 17.50 -10.17
CA PRO A 18 0.91 16.67 -9.72
C PRO A 18 0.69 15.39 -10.55
N ASN A 19 1.24 15.26 -11.76
CA ASN A 19 0.89 14.17 -12.67
C ASN A 19 2.09 13.28 -13.06
N PRO A 20 2.03 11.94 -12.84
CA PRO A 20 3.07 11.02 -13.29
C PRO A 20 3.27 10.95 -14.81
N THR A 21 2.32 11.42 -15.63
CA THR A 21 2.44 11.41 -17.09
C THR A 21 3.15 12.64 -17.68
N ASP A 22 3.63 13.55 -16.85
CA ASP A 22 4.29 14.77 -17.33
C ASP A 22 5.60 14.47 -18.08
N GLN A 23 5.85 15.21 -19.17
CA GLN A 23 6.98 14.97 -20.09
C GLN A 23 8.35 14.98 -19.39
N LYS A 24 8.49 15.72 -18.28
CA LYS A 24 9.72 15.75 -17.48
C LYS A 24 10.09 14.40 -16.86
N HIS A 25 9.10 13.51 -16.64
CA HIS A 25 9.35 12.16 -16.13
C HIS A 25 9.95 11.23 -17.20
N ASN A 26 9.88 11.63 -18.48
CA ASN A 26 10.45 10.89 -19.59
C ASN A 26 11.95 11.23 -19.83
N SER A 27 12.47 12.30 -19.26
CA SER A 27 13.90 12.65 -19.34
C SER A 27 14.69 12.09 -18.15
N TYR A 28 16.01 12.02 -18.28
CA TYR A 28 16.89 11.54 -17.19
C TYR A 28 17.10 12.56 -16.08
N THR A 29 16.99 13.85 -16.37
CA THR A 29 17.38 14.93 -15.46
C THR A 29 16.55 14.93 -14.17
N HIS A 30 15.22 14.90 -14.30
CA HIS A 30 14.34 15.00 -13.14
C HIS A 30 14.37 13.73 -12.25
N PRO A 31 14.30 12.49 -12.80
CA PRO A 31 14.44 11.27 -12.01
C PRO A 31 15.78 11.16 -11.29
N ILE A 32 16.90 11.47 -11.97
CA ILE A 32 18.23 11.46 -11.35
C ILE A 32 18.29 12.48 -10.21
N PHE A 33 17.86 13.73 -10.45
CA PHE A 33 17.84 14.76 -9.42
C PHE A 33 16.99 14.33 -8.21
N SER A 34 15.79 13.80 -8.46
CA SER A 34 14.88 13.33 -7.41
C SER A 34 15.49 12.20 -6.59
N CYS A 35 16.15 11.25 -7.26
CA CYS A 35 16.83 10.13 -6.60
C CYS A 35 18.01 10.61 -5.76
N ILE A 36 18.87 11.46 -6.29
CA ILE A 36 20.01 12.04 -5.55
C ILE A 36 19.49 12.83 -4.34
N LEU A 37 18.49 13.70 -4.53
CA LEU A 37 17.90 14.48 -3.45
C LEU A 37 17.32 13.56 -2.36
N SER A 38 16.61 12.51 -2.75
CA SER A 38 16.06 11.52 -1.82
C SER A 38 17.15 10.78 -1.04
N ILE A 39 18.20 10.31 -1.73
CA ILE A 39 19.32 9.59 -1.11
C ILE A 39 20.08 10.51 -0.16
N VAL A 40 20.48 11.70 -0.61
CA VAL A 40 21.25 12.67 0.19
C VAL A 40 20.45 13.10 1.41
N SER A 41 19.17 13.46 1.23
CA SER A 41 18.32 13.88 2.35
C SER A 41 18.13 12.75 3.36
N THR A 42 17.87 11.52 2.88
CA THR A 42 17.71 10.34 3.75
C THR A 42 18.99 10.06 4.52
N LEU A 43 20.15 10.04 3.86
CA LEU A 43 21.44 9.80 4.51
C LEU A 43 21.79 10.90 5.50
N TYR A 44 21.62 12.17 5.12
CA TYR A 44 21.89 13.32 5.99
C TYR A 44 21.03 13.28 7.27
N LEU A 45 19.71 13.14 7.11
CA LEU A 45 18.79 13.09 8.25
C LEU A 45 19.06 11.87 9.13
N ASN A 46 19.33 10.71 8.52
CA ASN A 46 19.64 9.50 9.25
C ASN A 46 20.94 9.63 10.05
N VAL A 47 22.01 10.17 9.45
CA VAL A 47 23.29 10.42 10.14
C VAL A 47 23.09 11.41 11.29
N LYS A 48 22.43 12.55 11.03
CA LYS A 48 22.22 13.58 12.05
C LYS A 48 21.39 13.08 13.22
N LEU A 49 20.30 12.35 12.93
CA LEU A 49 19.43 11.79 13.95
C LEU A 49 20.12 10.66 14.72
N SER A 50 20.84 9.76 14.04
CA SER A 50 21.55 8.67 14.71
C SER A 50 22.65 9.19 15.62
N ASN A 51 23.45 10.16 15.18
CA ASN A 51 24.46 10.79 16.03
C ASN A 51 23.81 11.48 17.24
N TYR A 52 22.76 12.27 17.03
CA TYR A 52 22.04 12.93 18.13
C TYR A 52 21.52 11.92 19.17
N LEU A 53 20.94 10.80 18.72
CA LEU A 53 20.43 9.76 19.61
C LEU A 53 21.55 9.00 20.32
N GLU A 54 22.63 8.66 19.62
CA GLU A 54 23.79 7.96 20.21
C GLU A 54 24.55 8.84 21.21
N ASP A 55 24.58 10.16 21.01
CA ASP A 55 25.18 11.12 21.95
C ASP A 55 24.29 11.32 23.18
N LYS A 56 22.96 11.39 22.99
CA LYS A 56 22.00 11.57 24.07
C LYS A 56 21.77 10.31 24.90
N TYR A 57 21.88 9.14 24.29
CA TYR A 57 21.63 7.83 24.89
C TYR A 57 22.81 6.88 24.61
N PRO A 58 23.95 7.01 25.32
CA PRO A 58 25.14 6.19 25.05
C PRO A 58 24.90 4.67 25.11
N GLU A 59 23.91 4.22 25.87
CA GLU A 59 23.51 2.82 26.02
C GLU A 59 23.01 2.16 24.72
N ILE A 60 22.50 2.96 23.78
CA ILE A 60 22.07 2.47 22.46
C ILE A 60 23.24 2.38 21.46
N LYS A 61 24.41 2.95 21.79
CA LYS A 61 25.59 2.96 20.92
C LYS A 61 26.25 1.60 20.88
N GLN A 62 25.75 0.75 20.00
CA GLN A 62 26.24 -0.62 19.87
C GLN A 62 26.97 -0.81 18.53
N LYS A 63 28.15 -1.44 18.58
CA LYS A 63 28.97 -1.70 17.40
C LYS A 63 28.47 -2.94 16.67
N LEU A 64 28.39 -2.88 15.33
CA LEU A 64 28.08 -4.05 14.52
C LEU A 64 29.25 -5.06 14.55
N PRO A 65 28.96 -6.36 14.35
CA PRO A 65 30.00 -7.36 14.35
C PRO A 65 30.93 -7.20 13.14
N LYS A 66 32.23 -7.47 13.31
CA LYS A 66 33.26 -7.26 12.25
C LYS A 66 32.94 -7.95 10.92
N TRP A 67 32.26 -9.09 10.97
CA TRP A 67 31.86 -9.84 9.76
C TRP A 67 30.87 -9.05 8.89
N SER A 68 30.02 -8.19 9.46
CA SER A 68 29.04 -7.40 8.71
C SER A 68 29.77 -6.45 7.76
N LYS A 69 30.80 -5.76 8.23
CA LYS A 69 31.64 -4.90 7.38
C LYS A 69 32.47 -5.71 6.37
N LYS A 70 33.01 -6.88 6.76
CA LYS A 70 33.84 -7.71 5.86
C LYS A 70 33.04 -8.43 4.77
N LYS A 71 31.82 -8.88 5.05
CA LYS A 71 31.02 -9.74 4.16
C LYS A 71 29.72 -9.09 3.67
N ALA A 72 28.93 -8.49 4.56
CA ALA A 72 27.62 -7.94 4.17
C ALA A 72 27.75 -6.65 3.36
N LEU A 73 28.71 -5.78 3.70
CA LEU A 73 28.95 -4.54 2.96
C LEU A 73 29.25 -4.77 1.46
N PRO A 74 30.26 -5.58 1.06
CA PRO A 74 30.54 -5.80 -0.35
C PRO A 74 29.37 -6.50 -1.06
N LEU A 75 28.67 -7.42 -0.40
CA LEU A 75 27.47 -8.06 -0.93
C LEU A 75 26.37 -7.02 -1.25
N LEU A 76 26.07 -6.13 -0.32
CA LEU A 76 25.04 -5.10 -0.50
C LEU A 76 25.42 -4.08 -1.58
N VAL A 77 26.69 -3.65 -1.63
CA VAL A 77 27.18 -2.73 -2.68
C VAL A 77 27.08 -3.38 -4.05
N MET A 78 27.55 -4.63 -4.20
CA MET A 78 27.45 -5.37 -5.45
C MET A 78 25.99 -5.57 -5.88
N TYR A 79 25.12 -5.92 -4.92
CA TYR A 79 23.69 -6.10 -5.19
C TYR A 79 23.00 -4.78 -5.60
N LEU A 80 23.36 -3.65 -4.98
CA LEU A 80 22.84 -2.33 -5.34
C LEU A 80 23.26 -1.94 -6.76
N ILE A 81 24.52 -2.16 -7.13
CA ILE A 81 25.01 -1.94 -8.50
C ILE A 81 24.23 -2.82 -9.47
N LEU A 82 24.05 -4.11 -9.15
CA LEU A 82 23.29 -5.05 -9.97
C LEU A 82 21.84 -4.59 -10.18
N ILE A 83 21.13 -4.19 -9.11
CA ILE A 83 19.76 -3.64 -9.22
C ILE A 83 19.76 -2.45 -10.18
N LEU A 84 20.63 -1.47 -9.95
CA LEU A 84 20.63 -0.23 -10.70
C LEU A 84 20.93 -0.49 -12.19
N SER A 85 21.97 -1.28 -12.50
CA SER A 85 22.34 -1.60 -13.88
C SER A 85 21.25 -2.37 -14.61
N VAL A 86 20.69 -3.42 -13.99
CA VAL A 86 19.63 -4.25 -14.61
C VAL A 86 18.37 -3.42 -14.85
N ARG A 87 17.92 -2.65 -13.86
CA ARG A 87 16.67 -1.91 -13.95
C ARG A 87 16.79 -0.66 -14.81
N LEU A 88 17.95 0.00 -14.86
CA LEU A 88 18.23 1.09 -15.79
C LEU A 88 18.12 0.61 -17.25
N LYS A 89 18.66 -0.59 -17.55
CA LYS A 89 18.54 -1.20 -18.88
C LYS A 89 17.08 -1.53 -19.25
N GLN A 90 16.24 -1.87 -18.28
CA GLN A 90 14.87 -2.33 -18.52
C GLN A 90 13.83 -1.20 -18.55
N ASN A 91 13.92 -0.27 -17.60
CA ASN A 91 12.90 0.75 -17.35
C ASN A 91 13.39 2.17 -17.69
N GLY A 92 14.64 2.31 -18.15
CA GLY A 92 15.25 3.60 -18.46
C GLY A 92 15.27 4.53 -17.22
N PRO A 93 14.98 5.82 -17.38
CA PRO A 93 15.11 6.81 -16.30
C PRO A 93 14.12 6.59 -15.14
N HIS A 94 13.03 5.82 -15.35
CA HIS A 94 12.05 5.54 -14.30
C HIS A 94 12.66 4.78 -13.11
N VAL A 95 13.76 4.05 -13.31
CA VAL A 95 14.46 3.32 -12.24
C VAL A 95 14.87 4.24 -11.08
N PHE A 96 15.20 5.50 -11.35
CA PHE A 96 15.65 6.42 -10.33
C PHE A 96 14.52 6.77 -9.34
N TYR A 97 13.25 6.76 -9.77
CA TYR A 97 12.12 6.85 -8.84
C TYR A 97 11.92 5.57 -8.05
N GLU A 98 12.11 4.41 -8.67
CA GLU A 98 12.04 3.13 -7.96
C GLU A 98 13.11 3.04 -6.86
N MET A 99 14.29 3.63 -7.08
CA MET A 99 15.34 3.70 -6.05
C MET A 99 14.92 4.51 -4.81
N ALA A 100 13.91 5.38 -4.92
CA ALA A 100 13.33 6.10 -3.79
C ALA A 100 12.31 5.28 -2.98
N TRP A 101 11.99 4.04 -3.40
CA TRP A 101 11.18 3.15 -2.57
C TRP A 101 11.90 2.80 -1.28
N ALA A 102 11.15 2.65 -0.19
CA ALA A 102 11.72 2.44 1.15
C ALA A 102 12.64 1.21 1.22
N CYS A 103 12.32 0.11 0.53
CA CYS A 103 13.18 -1.07 0.45
C CYS A 103 14.53 -0.80 -0.21
N ASN A 104 14.56 -0.01 -1.28
CA ASN A 104 15.78 0.35 -2.00
C ASN A 104 16.60 1.40 -1.24
N LEU A 105 15.94 2.41 -0.66
CA LEU A 105 16.60 3.38 0.22
C LEU A 105 17.19 2.71 1.47
N ALA A 106 16.54 1.66 1.99
CA ALA A 106 17.08 0.91 3.12
C ALA A 106 18.38 0.15 2.76
N LEU A 107 18.54 -0.35 1.53
CA LEU A 107 19.82 -0.93 1.09
C LEU A 107 20.96 0.10 1.19
N ILE A 108 20.72 1.32 0.66
CA ILE A 108 21.69 2.42 0.68
C ILE A 108 21.97 2.88 2.13
N THR A 109 20.92 2.99 2.94
CA THR A 109 21.02 3.42 4.34
C THR A 109 21.78 2.38 5.19
N VAL A 110 21.57 1.09 4.96
CA VAL A 110 22.32 0.01 5.63
C VAL A 110 23.78 -0.02 5.18
N ILE A 111 24.09 0.26 3.91
CA ILE A 111 25.48 0.44 3.45
C ILE A 111 26.16 1.56 4.24
N SER A 112 25.50 2.73 4.37
CA SER A 112 26.00 3.84 5.20
C SER A 112 26.14 3.45 6.67
N ALA A 113 25.18 2.71 7.22
CA ALA A 113 25.22 2.20 8.59
C ALA A 113 26.43 1.29 8.83
N LEU A 114 26.75 0.41 7.87
CA LEU A 114 27.90 -0.50 7.94
C LEU A 114 29.23 0.24 7.87
N LEU A 115 29.32 1.29 7.06
CA LEU A 115 30.51 2.15 6.99
C LEU A 115 30.76 2.88 8.31
N ARG A 116 29.69 3.40 8.93
CA ARG A 116 29.71 4.10 10.22
C ARG A 116 29.67 3.17 11.44
N ASN A 117 29.49 1.87 11.22
CA ASN A 117 29.33 0.86 12.27
C ASN A 117 28.15 1.14 13.25
N SER A 118 27.07 1.77 12.77
CA SER A 118 25.89 2.15 13.57
C SER A 118 24.81 1.07 13.52
N SER A 119 24.64 0.34 14.61
CA SER A 119 23.59 -0.68 14.74
C SER A 119 22.19 -0.07 14.86
N LEU A 120 22.07 1.11 15.45
CA LEU A 120 20.81 1.87 15.54
C LEU A 120 20.22 2.10 14.16
N THR A 121 21.07 2.51 13.21
CA THR A 121 20.65 2.74 11.82
C THR A 121 20.20 1.45 11.13
N VAL A 122 20.87 0.32 11.39
CA VAL A 122 20.45 -1.00 10.86
C VAL A 122 19.09 -1.41 11.44
N GLY A 123 18.91 -1.22 12.75
CA GLY A 123 17.65 -1.50 13.44
C GLY A 123 16.49 -0.64 12.93
N SER A 124 16.71 0.66 12.71
CA SER A 124 15.67 1.54 12.18
C SER A 124 15.28 1.16 10.75
N CYS A 125 16.24 0.78 9.90
CA CYS A 125 15.95 0.25 8.56
C CYS A 125 15.10 -1.01 8.62
N LEU A 126 15.41 -1.95 9.51
CA LEU A 126 14.64 -3.17 9.72
C LEU A 126 13.17 -2.85 10.05
N VAL A 127 12.93 -1.92 10.96
CA VAL A 127 11.56 -1.50 11.34
C VAL A 127 10.84 -0.86 10.15
N ILE A 128 11.47 0.08 9.44
CA ILE A 128 10.86 0.81 8.32
C ILE A 128 10.42 -0.13 7.20
N ILE A 129 11.25 -1.10 6.83
CA ILE A 129 10.93 -2.01 5.71
C ILE A 129 10.06 -3.20 6.13
N SER A 130 9.94 -3.48 7.43
CA SER A 130 9.33 -4.71 7.94
C SER A 130 7.96 -5.01 7.35
N ILE A 131 7.11 -3.99 7.21
CA ILE A 131 5.75 -4.13 6.68
C ILE A 131 5.78 -4.62 5.23
N ASP A 132 6.47 -3.89 4.35
CA ASP A 132 6.55 -4.20 2.92
C ASP A 132 7.12 -5.62 2.68
N GLN A 133 8.16 -5.98 3.44
CA GLN A 133 8.77 -7.29 3.34
C GLN A 133 7.88 -8.42 3.88
N CYS A 134 7.11 -8.16 4.94
CA CYS A 134 6.16 -9.14 5.45
C CYS A 134 4.99 -9.35 4.49
N LEU A 135 4.53 -8.31 3.79
CA LEU A 135 3.53 -8.46 2.73
C LEU A 135 4.05 -9.36 1.60
N TRP A 136 5.33 -9.23 1.24
CA TRP A 136 6.01 -10.14 0.32
C TRP A 136 5.99 -11.59 0.80
N TYR A 137 6.29 -11.85 2.07
CA TYR A 137 6.22 -13.21 2.62
C TYR A 137 4.81 -13.80 2.58
N VAL A 138 3.80 -13.00 2.92
CA VAL A 138 2.39 -13.41 2.85
C VAL A 138 1.98 -13.74 1.42
N ASP A 139 2.41 -12.91 0.47
CA ASP A 139 2.11 -13.11 -0.95
C ASP A 139 2.78 -14.35 -1.53
N LEU A 140 4.08 -14.56 -1.27
CA LEU A 140 4.80 -15.74 -1.74
C LEU A 140 4.25 -17.04 -1.14
N LEU A 141 3.95 -17.04 0.16
CA LEU A 141 3.36 -18.20 0.83
C LEU A 141 1.94 -18.48 0.30
N GLY A 142 1.12 -17.43 0.16
CA GLY A 142 -0.22 -17.55 -0.40
C GLY A 142 -0.21 -18.10 -1.83
N TYR A 143 0.74 -17.62 -2.66
CA TYR A 143 0.89 -18.10 -4.02
C TYR A 143 1.33 -19.57 -4.07
N PHE A 144 2.28 -19.97 -3.23
CA PHE A 144 2.73 -21.36 -3.15
C PHE A 144 1.60 -22.31 -2.71
N LEU A 145 0.79 -21.92 -1.73
CA LEU A 145 -0.27 -22.78 -1.18
C LEU A 145 -1.56 -22.78 -2.01
N THR A 146 -1.91 -21.67 -2.67
CA THR A 146 -3.23 -21.49 -3.29
C THR A 146 -3.19 -21.09 -4.77
N GLY A 147 -2.00 -20.83 -5.32
CA GLY A 147 -1.82 -20.27 -6.67
C GLY A 147 -2.25 -18.80 -6.81
N LYS A 148 -2.51 -18.10 -5.70
CA LYS A 148 -2.99 -16.70 -5.69
C LYS A 148 -2.17 -15.81 -4.76
N PHE A 149 -2.01 -14.55 -5.13
CA PHE A 149 -1.38 -13.52 -4.28
C PHE A 149 -2.46 -12.84 -3.42
N PRO A 150 -2.53 -13.08 -2.09
CA PRO A 150 -3.59 -12.55 -1.24
C PRO A 150 -3.61 -11.01 -1.16
N ILE A 151 -2.44 -10.37 -1.23
CA ILE A 151 -2.28 -8.91 -1.19
C ILE A 151 -1.96 -8.37 -2.58
N GLY A 152 -1.07 -9.04 -3.31
CA GLY A 152 -0.70 -8.68 -4.70
C GLY A 152 0.54 -7.79 -4.84
N VAL A 153 1.25 -7.47 -3.76
CA VAL A 153 2.50 -6.69 -3.77
C VAL A 153 3.60 -7.41 -4.56
N SER A 154 3.68 -8.75 -4.44
CA SER A 154 4.67 -9.54 -5.19
C SER A 154 4.11 -10.15 -6.48
N GLN A 155 2.87 -9.82 -6.88
CA GLN A 155 2.21 -10.47 -8.03
C GLN A 155 3.00 -10.31 -9.33
N TYR A 156 3.71 -9.19 -9.48
CA TYR A 156 4.46 -8.88 -10.69
C TYR A 156 5.55 -9.92 -11.03
N ILE A 157 6.02 -10.72 -10.07
CA ILE A 157 7.02 -11.76 -10.34
C ILE A 157 6.50 -12.87 -11.26
N THR A 158 5.18 -13.00 -11.40
CA THR A 158 4.53 -14.00 -12.26
C THR A 158 4.05 -13.43 -13.59
N TRP A 159 4.20 -12.13 -13.81
CA TRP A 159 3.82 -11.55 -15.09
C TRP A 159 4.74 -12.05 -16.20
N PRO A 160 4.21 -12.39 -17.38
CA PRO A 160 5.03 -12.85 -18.50
C PRO A 160 6.00 -11.76 -19.00
N THR A 161 5.70 -10.49 -18.73
CA THR A 161 6.55 -9.34 -19.05
C THR A 161 7.70 -9.13 -18.06
N THR A 162 7.67 -9.78 -16.89
CA THR A 162 8.73 -9.63 -15.88
C THR A 162 9.93 -10.50 -16.26
N THR A 163 11.05 -9.85 -16.53
CA THR A 163 12.28 -10.55 -16.89
C THR A 163 12.85 -11.33 -15.70
N LYS A 164 13.56 -12.43 -15.97
CA LYS A 164 14.27 -13.21 -14.93
C LYS A 164 15.23 -12.35 -14.10
N LEU A 165 15.91 -11.40 -14.74
CA LEU A 165 16.81 -10.47 -14.05
C LEU A 165 16.04 -9.52 -13.11
N ARG A 166 14.83 -9.10 -13.47
CA ARG A 166 13.97 -8.31 -12.57
C ARG A 166 13.54 -9.13 -11.36
N ILE A 167 13.25 -10.42 -11.53
CA ILE A 167 12.94 -11.33 -10.42
C ILE A 167 14.14 -11.43 -9.47
N ILE A 168 15.35 -11.68 -10.00
CA ILE A 168 16.59 -11.77 -9.20
C ILE A 168 16.85 -10.48 -8.41
N THR A 169 16.71 -9.32 -9.05
CA THR A 169 16.88 -8.00 -8.41
C THR A 169 15.74 -7.61 -7.47
N SER A 170 14.71 -8.45 -7.34
CA SER A 170 13.62 -8.31 -6.38
C SER A 170 13.75 -9.30 -5.20
N THR A 171 14.68 -10.26 -5.26
CA THR A 171 14.86 -11.26 -4.21
C THR A 171 15.31 -10.68 -2.86
N HIS A 172 15.81 -9.43 -2.80
CA HIS A 172 16.12 -8.79 -1.52
C HIS A 172 14.90 -8.67 -0.62
N HIS A 173 13.70 -8.68 -1.19
CA HIS A 173 12.50 -8.74 -0.39
C HIS A 173 12.41 -10.01 0.49
N ILE A 174 13.11 -11.07 0.07
CA ILE A 174 13.16 -12.34 0.78
C ILE A 174 14.29 -12.35 1.82
N TRP A 175 15.52 -12.05 1.39
CA TRP A 175 16.72 -12.28 2.21
C TRP A 175 17.18 -11.08 3.05
N PHE A 176 16.68 -9.86 2.79
CA PHE A 176 17.21 -8.67 3.41
C PHE A 176 16.88 -8.59 4.91
N ILE A 177 15.64 -8.88 5.33
CA ILE A 177 15.30 -8.95 6.77
C ILE A 177 16.13 -9.99 7.52
N PRO A 178 16.25 -11.25 7.06
CA PRO A 178 17.15 -12.22 7.67
C PRO A 178 18.58 -11.72 7.84
N LEU A 179 19.11 -11.03 6.82
CA LEU A 179 20.43 -10.43 6.89
C LEU A 179 20.51 -9.36 7.99
N LEU A 180 19.55 -8.44 8.08
CA LEU A 180 19.52 -7.40 9.12
C LEU A 180 19.43 -8.01 10.53
N ILE A 181 18.55 -8.99 10.74
CA ILE A 181 18.41 -9.70 12.02
C ILE A 181 19.73 -10.40 12.40
N CYS A 182 20.39 -11.08 11.46
CA CYS A 182 21.68 -11.72 11.70
C CYS A 182 22.77 -10.72 12.14
N MET A 183 22.77 -9.51 11.57
CA MET A 183 23.70 -8.45 11.97
C MET A 183 23.43 -7.93 13.39
N LEU A 184 22.15 -7.87 13.79
CA LEU A 184 21.73 -7.37 15.10
C LEU A 184 21.78 -8.43 16.22
N LYS A 185 21.60 -9.72 15.91
CA LYS A 185 21.53 -10.82 16.91
C LYS A 185 22.75 -10.91 17.82
N LYS A 186 23.96 -10.67 17.29
CA LYS A 186 25.20 -10.74 18.08
C LYS A 186 25.38 -9.56 19.05
N ILE A 187 24.64 -8.48 18.83
CA ILE A 187 24.69 -7.32 19.71
C ILE A 187 23.87 -7.59 20.98
N GLN A 188 22.68 -8.18 20.81
CA GLN A 188 21.78 -8.58 21.91
C GLN A 188 22.46 -9.50 22.94
N GLN A 189 23.35 -10.38 22.50
CA GLN A 189 24.07 -11.29 23.39
C GLN A 189 25.11 -10.59 24.29
N ARG A 190 25.63 -9.44 23.89
CA ARG A 190 26.70 -8.74 24.61
C ARG A 190 26.19 -7.74 25.63
N THR A 191 25.05 -7.12 25.38
CA THR A 191 24.59 -6.01 26.22
C THR A 191 23.82 -6.46 27.45
N GLY A 192 23.44 -7.75 27.56
CA GLY A 192 22.61 -8.25 28.68
C GLY A 192 21.20 -7.65 28.72
N LEU A 193 20.98 -6.51 28.03
CA LEU A 193 19.72 -5.99 27.54
C LEU A 193 19.12 -7.00 26.58
N TYR A 194 18.50 -8.00 27.18
CA TYR A 194 17.44 -8.78 26.58
C TYR A 194 16.36 -7.80 26.13
N TRP A 195 16.47 -7.31 24.89
CA TRP A 195 15.28 -7.12 24.05
C TRP A 195 14.62 -8.50 24.04
N GLY A 196 13.70 -8.77 24.97
CA GLY A 196 13.49 -10.13 25.48
C GLY A 196 13.30 -11.14 24.37
N SER A 197 14.26 -12.03 24.13
CA SER A 197 14.23 -13.06 23.09
C SER A 197 13.84 -12.57 21.66
N GLY A 198 14.18 -13.34 20.61
CA GLY A 198 13.53 -13.11 19.30
C GLY A 198 11.99 -13.20 19.39
N GLN A 199 11.50 -13.81 20.47
CA GLN A 199 10.09 -13.95 20.82
C GLN A 199 9.45 -12.62 21.23
N GLN A 200 10.04 -11.71 22.02
CA GLN A 200 9.35 -10.44 22.36
C GLN A 200 9.44 -9.44 21.22
N PHE A 201 10.55 -9.37 20.45
CA PHE A 201 10.52 -8.60 19.21
C PHE A 201 9.49 -9.19 18.24
N GLY A 202 9.45 -10.52 18.08
CA GLY A 202 8.43 -11.20 17.29
C GLY A 202 7.01 -10.98 17.81
N LEU A 203 6.81 -10.91 19.13
CA LEU A 203 5.53 -10.68 19.79
C LEU A 203 5.10 -9.21 19.67
N GLU A 204 6.01 -8.26 19.85
CA GLU A 204 5.74 -6.83 19.68
C GLU A 204 5.55 -6.49 18.20
N PHE A 205 6.33 -7.10 17.32
CA PHE A 205 6.13 -7.04 15.88
C PHE A 205 4.82 -7.69 15.48
N SER A 206 4.48 -8.86 16.03
CA SER A 206 3.18 -9.52 15.81
C SER A 206 2.02 -8.68 16.35
N LYS A 207 2.15 -8.06 17.53
CA LYS A 207 1.18 -7.11 18.09
C LYS A 207 1.05 -5.89 17.20
N PHE A 208 2.15 -5.36 16.68
CA PHE A 208 2.16 -4.25 15.74
C PHE A 208 1.45 -4.63 14.44
N CYS A 209 1.81 -5.77 13.82
CA CYS A 209 1.15 -6.32 12.64
C CYS A 209 -0.34 -6.57 12.89
N ASN A 210 -0.72 -7.11 14.05
CA ASN A 210 -2.13 -7.33 14.41
C ASN A 210 -2.88 -6.00 14.56
N ARG A 211 -2.29 -4.97 15.18
CA ARG A 211 -2.89 -3.63 15.22
C ARG A 211 -3.02 -3.03 13.82
N LEU A 212 -2.03 -3.23 12.96
CA LEU A 212 -2.04 -2.76 11.58
C LEU A 212 -3.12 -3.47 10.76
N LEU A 213 -3.22 -4.79 10.85
CA LEU A 213 -4.26 -5.60 10.22
C LEU A 213 -5.64 -5.20 10.75
N GLN A 214 -5.80 -5.04 12.06
CA GLN A 214 -7.02 -4.48 12.64
C GLN A 214 -7.34 -3.12 12.02
N TYR A 215 -6.37 -2.22 11.86
CA TYR A 215 -6.62 -0.93 11.24
C TYR A 215 -7.04 -1.07 9.76
N ILE A 216 -6.37 -1.91 8.99
CA ILE A 216 -6.66 -2.14 7.56
C ILE A 216 -8.04 -2.79 7.36
N TYR A 217 -8.42 -3.76 8.19
CA TYR A 217 -9.69 -4.48 8.06
C TYR A 217 -10.86 -3.74 8.75
N ILE A 218 -10.62 -3.04 9.86
CA ILE A 218 -11.66 -2.32 10.61
C ILE A 218 -11.92 -0.94 10.00
N SER A 219 -10.93 -0.26 9.40
CA SER A 219 -11.12 1.08 8.82
C SER A 219 -12.21 1.14 7.74
N PRO A 220 -12.28 0.21 6.75
CA PRO A 220 -13.37 0.20 5.77
C PRO A 220 -14.74 -0.05 6.43
N ILE A 221 -14.81 -0.91 7.45
CA ILE A 221 -16.04 -1.21 8.20
C ILE A 221 -16.48 0.00 9.04
N PHE A 222 -15.53 0.72 9.64
CA PHE A 222 -15.78 1.93 10.42
C PHE A 222 -16.21 3.09 9.52
N GLN A 223 -15.55 3.30 8.39
CA GLN A 223 -15.96 4.27 7.37
C GLN A 223 -17.35 3.94 6.80
N LEU A 224 -17.65 2.66 6.56
CA LEU A 224 -18.97 2.22 6.13
C LEU A 224 -20.05 2.50 7.19
N LYS A 225 -19.76 2.23 8.48
CA LYS A 225 -20.66 2.55 9.61
C LYS A 225 -20.89 4.06 9.75
N GLN A 226 -19.85 4.88 9.64
CA GLN A 226 -19.96 6.35 9.69
C GLN A 226 -20.81 6.88 8.53
N LYS A 227 -20.57 6.38 7.31
CA LYS A 227 -21.35 6.74 6.11
C LYS A 227 -22.82 6.34 6.26
N LEU A 228 -23.10 5.17 6.84
CA LEU A 228 -24.47 4.73 7.15
C LEU A 228 -25.13 5.58 8.25
N LYS A 229 -24.40 5.99 9.29
CA LYS A 229 -24.90 6.90 10.34
C LYS A 229 -25.20 8.30 9.81
N MET A 230 -24.34 8.85 8.95
CA MET A 230 -24.54 10.14 8.29
C MET A 230 -25.75 10.10 7.34
N GLN A 231 -25.90 9.02 6.56
CA GLN A 231 -27.08 8.80 5.73
C GLN A 231 -28.36 8.63 6.54
N ALA A 232 -28.27 8.08 7.76
CA ALA A 232 -29.39 7.96 8.68
C ALA A 232 -29.79 9.30 9.34
N LYS A 233 -28.87 10.27 9.49
CA LYS A 233 -29.16 11.61 10.04
C LYS A 233 -29.77 12.58 9.03
N VAL A 234 -29.53 12.40 7.72
CA VAL A 234 -29.84 13.43 6.71
C VAL A 234 -31.24 13.37 6.07
N LYS A 235 -32.09 12.34 6.29
CA LYS A 235 -33.43 12.35 5.65
C LYS A 235 -34.55 11.83 6.54
N ASP A 236 -35.42 12.76 6.92
CA ASP A 236 -36.88 12.71 6.80
C ASP A 236 -37.54 11.40 7.26
N LYS A 237 -38.32 11.46 8.35
CA LYS A 237 -39.00 10.32 9.00
C LYS A 237 -39.75 9.43 8.00
N LYS A 238 -40.25 9.96 6.87
CA LYS A 238 -40.93 9.19 5.82
C LYS A 238 -40.01 8.26 5.01
N LYS A 239 -38.73 8.63 4.82
CA LYS A 239 -37.76 7.80 4.07
C LYS A 239 -37.16 6.68 4.93
N ARG A 240 -37.21 6.84 6.26
CA ARG A 240 -36.71 5.88 7.26
C ARG A 240 -37.44 4.53 7.23
N LYS A 241 -38.78 4.52 7.08
CA LYS A 241 -39.56 3.26 6.96
C LYS A 241 -39.18 2.47 5.69
N LYS A 242 -38.92 3.15 4.57
CA LYS A 242 -38.56 2.50 3.30
C LYS A 242 -37.12 1.93 3.30
N LEU A 243 -36.18 2.64 3.94
CA LEU A 243 -34.80 2.16 4.10
C LEU A 243 -34.67 1.03 5.12
N LEU A 244 -35.39 1.07 6.26
CA LEU A 244 -35.41 -0.04 7.23
C LEU A 244 -35.91 -1.34 6.60
N THR A 245 -36.91 -1.26 5.71
CA THR A 245 -37.41 -2.41 4.95
C THR A 245 -36.36 -2.95 3.97
N GLN A 246 -35.62 -2.08 3.27
CA GLN A 246 -34.50 -2.50 2.39
C GLN A 246 -33.28 -3.03 3.16
N THR A 247 -33.00 -2.51 4.35
CA THR A 247 -31.85 -2.92 5.17
C THR A 247 -32.10 -4.27 5.83
N ASN A 248 -33.35 -4.55 6.23
CA ASN A 248 -33.78 -5.88 6.66
C ASN A 248 -33.71 -6.88 5.51
N LEU A 249 -34.19 -6.52 4.31
CA LEU A 249 -34.02 -7.35 3.11
C LEU A 249 -32.54 -7.65 2.81
N ARG A 250 -31.64 -6.66 2.93
CA ARG A 250 -30.19 -6.88 2.72
C ARG A 250 -29.53 -7.74 3.80
N LYS A 251 -29.94 -7.62 5.07
CA LYS A 251 -29.50 -8.54 6.13
C LYS A 251 -29.97 -9.96 5.86
N THR A 252 -31.20 -10.15 5.39
CA THR A 252 -31.70 -11.46 4.98
C THR A 252 -30.92 -12.01 3.78
N TYR A 253 -30.59 -11.18 2.78
CA TYR A 253 -29.76 -11.58 1.64
C TYR A 253 -28.33 -11.96 2.04
N HIS A 254 -27.70 -11.24 2.96
CA HIS A 254 -26.38 -11.61 3.47
C HIS A 254 -26.42 -12.87 4.33
N HIS A 255 -27.47 -13.09 5.13
CA HIS A 255 -27.67 -14.35 5.86
C HIS A 255 -27.89 -15.54 4.90
N ILE A 256 -28.64 -15.35 3.82
CA ILE A 256 -28.86 -16.39 2.79
C ILE A 256 -27.56 -16.67 2.00
N LEU A 257 -26.76 -15.65 1.69
CA LEU A 257 -25.44 -15.84 1.06
C LEU A 257 -24.44 -16.52 2.00
N PHE A 258 -24.53 -16.29 3.32
CA PHE A 258 -23.73 -16.99 4.32
C PHE A 258 -24.16 -18.45 4.52
N PHE A 259 -25.47 -18.74 4.47
CA PHE A 259 -25.99 -20.12 4.50
C PHE A 259 -25.78 -20.90 3.19
N LYS A 260 -25.46 -20.22 2.08
CA LYS A 260 -25.07 -20.90 0.83
C LYS A 260 -23.68 -21.58 0.90
N VAL A 261 -22.96 -21.41 2.01
CA VAL A 261 -21.65 -22.04 2.25
C VAL A 261 -21.74 -23.22 3.26
N LYS A 262 -22.89 -23.44 3.91
CA LYS A 262 -23.13 -24.60 4.76
C LYS A 262 -24.61 -24.99 4.70
N ASP A 263 -24.95 -25.91 3.79
CA ASP A 263 -25.70 -27.13 4.10
C ASP A 263 -26.29 -27.79 2.84
N LYS A 264 -26.00 -29.08 2.70
CA LYS A 264 -26.72 -30.02 1.85
C LYS A 264 -27.97 -30.47 2.62
N SER A 265 -29.14 -29.86 2.38
CA SER A 265 -30.43 -30.52 2.65
C SER A 265 -31.53 -30.01 1.70
N ASN A 266 -32.27 -30.96 1.14
CA ASN A 266 -32.94 -30.84 -0.17
C ASN A 266 -34.38 -30.28 -0.11
N GLN A 267 -34.83 -29.69 1.00
CA GLN A 267 -36.22 -29.19 1.15
C GLN A 267 -36.37 -27.67 1.04
N ASN A 268 -35.34 -26.88 1.35
CA ASN A 268 -35.41 -25.40 1.30
C ASN A 268 -35.22 -24.79 -0.11
N SER A 269 -34.89 -25.63 -1.11
CA SER A 269 -34.61 -25.22 -2.50
C SER A 269 -35.84 -24.63 -3.22
N LYS A 270 -37.04 -25.20 -3.03
CA LYS A 270 -38.25 -24.77 -3.73
C LYS A 270 -38.77 -23.41 -3.24
N ILE A 271 -38.75 -23.18 -1.92
CA ILE A 271 -39.18 -21.91 -1.32
C ILE A 271 -38.23 -20.77 -1.74
N LEU A 272 -36.92 -21.05 -1.77
CA LEU A 272 -35.92 -20.07 -2.18
C LEU A 272 -36.02 -19.71 -3.67
N LYS A 273 -36.28 -20.69 -4.54
CA LYS A 273 -36.51 -20.44 -5.98
C LYS A 273 -37.74 -19.56 -6.23
N CYS A 274 -38.83 -19.79 -5.50
CA CYS A 274 -40.04 -18.98 -5.61
C CYS A 274 -39.81 -17.52 -5.14
N GLN A 275 -39.04 -17.31 -4.07
CA GLN A 275 -38.69 -15.97 -3.59
C GLN A 275 -37.76 -15.22 -4.54
N LEU A 276 -36.76 -15.90 -5.13
CA LEU A 276 -35.86 -15.32 -6.13
C LEU A 276 -36.60 -14.86 -7.38
N GLN A 277 -37.57 -15.64 -7.86
CA GLN A 277 -38.35 -15.30 -9.05
C GLN A 277 -39.27 -14.09 -8.81
N LYS A 278 -39.87 -13.98 -7.62
CA LYS A 278 -40.63 -12.77 -7.22
C LYS A 278 -39.76 -11.51 -7.20
N LEU A 279 -38.50 -11.63 -6.77
CA LEU A 279 -37.56 -10.50 -6.70
C LEU A 279 -37.03 -10.08 -8.08
N GLN A 280 -36.80 -11.04 -8.98
CA GLN A 280 -36.48 -10.75 -10.39
C GLN A 280 -37.64 -10.00 -11.08
N ASN A 281 -38.87 -10.46 -10.89
CA ASN A 281 -40.05 -9.80 -11.48
C ASN A 281 -40.26 -8.37 -10.94
N GLN A 282 -39.95 -8.12 -9.66
CA GLN A 282 -39.97 -6.76 -9.10
C GLN A 282 -38.84 -5.87 -9.64
N SER A 283 -37.65 -6.41 -9.90
CA SER A 283 -36.53 -5.68 -10.51
C SER A 283 -36.88 -5.19 -11.92
N VAL A 284 -37.45 -6.07 -12.75
CA VAL A 284 -37.89 -5.73 -14.13
C VAL A 284 -38.96 -4.65 -14.11
N LYS A 285 -39.95 -4.76 -13.21
CA LYS A 285 -41.03 -3.77 -13.07
C LYS A 285 -40.50 -2.39 -12.66
N ASN A 286 -39.47 -2.35 -11.81
CA ASN A 286 -38.82 -1.10 -11.40
C ASN A 286 -37.94 -0.49 -12.52
N GLY A 287 -37.26 -1.32 -13.32
CA GLY A 287 -36.49 -0.88 -14.49
C GLY A 287 -37.36 -0.20 -15.55
N ASN A 288 -38.51 -0.79 -15.85
CA ASN A 288 -39.46 -0.24 -16.83
C ASN A 288 -40.02 1.12 -16.39
N ASN A 289 -40.34 1.29 -15.10
CA ASN A 289 -40.79 2.57 -14.55
C ASN A 289 -39.71 3.67 -14.64
N PHE A 290 -38.43 3.31 -14.51
CA PHE A 290 -37.33 4.27 -14.64
C PHE A 290 -37.15 4.75 -16.08
N LEU A 291 -37.24 3.84 -17.06
CA LEU A 291 -37.19 4.14 -18.48
C LEU A 291 -38.34 5.07 -18.93
N ILE A 292 -39.57 4.83 -18.47
CA ILE A 292 -40.73 5.68 -18.76
C ILE A 292 -40.51 7.10 -18.22
N LYS A 293 -39.96 7.23 -17.01
CA LYS A 293 -39.70 8.54 -16.39
C LYS A 293 -38.60 9.32 -17.13
N ARG A 294 -37.58 8.63 -17.64
CA ARG A 294 -36.52 9.24 -18.46
C ARG A 294 -37.06 9.76 -19.79
N LYS A 295 -37.89 8.98 -20.49
CA LYS A 295 -38.55 9.41 -21.75
C LYS A 295 -39.41 10.67 -21.56
N LYS A 296 -40.21 10.75 -20.48
CA LYS A 296 -41.03 11.93 -20.16
C LYS A 296 -40.19 13.20 -19.92
N ASN A 297 -39.04 13.06 -19.27
CA ASN A 297 -38.14 14.20 -19.02
C ASN A 297 -37.45 14.70 -20.31
N THR A 298 -37.06 13.79 -21.20
CA THR A 298 -36.48 14.15 -22.50
C THR A 298 -37.49 14.89 -23.38
N GLN A 299 -38.75 14.44 -23.43
CA GLN A 299 -39.81 15.13 -24.16
C GLN A 299 -40.11 16.54 -23.61
N LYS A 300 -40.08 16.73 -22.29
CA LYS A 300 -40.22 18.06 -21.68
C LYS A 300 -39.08 19.02 -22.07
N LYS A 301 -37.84 18.53 -22.16
CA LYS A 301 -36.70 19.35 -22.60
C LYS A 301 -36.81 19.75 -24.07
N GLN A 302 -37.21 18.83 -24.94
CA GLN A 302 -37.43 19.11 -26.36
C GLN A 302 -38.56 20.13 -26.59
N LYS A 303 -39.65 20.06 -25.82
CA LYS A 303 -40.72 21.10 -25.89
C LYS A 303 -40.23 22.49 -25.47
N LYS A 304 -39.40 22.59 -24.41
CA LYS A 304 -38.83 23.88 -24.00
C LYS A 304 -37.90 24.47 -25.06
N GLN A 305 -37.12 23.62 -25.73
CA GLN A 305 -36.18 24.06 -26.78
C GLN A 305 -36.92 24.55 -28.04
N LYS A 306 -38.03 23.90 -28.43
CA LYS A 306 -38.89 24.36 -29.53
C LYS A 306 -39.58 25.71 -29.27
N ASN A 307 -39.91 26.01 -28.00
CA ASN A 307 -40.50 27.30 -27.65
C ASN A 307 -39.47 28.45 -27.69
N TYR A 308 -38.20 28.18 -27.37
CA TYR A 308 -37.12 29.16 -27.47
C TYR A 308 -36.85 29.58 -28.93
N ILE A 309 -36.91 28.64 -29.87
CA ILE A 309 -36.65 28.89 -31.30
C ILE A 309 -37.78 29.70 -31.96
N LYS A 310 -38.99 29.70 -31.40
CA LYS A 310 -40.13 30.49 -31.92
C LYS A 310 -40.17 31.94 -31.42
N GLN A 311 -39.29 32.32 -30.49
CA GLN A 311 -39.22 33.66 -29.91
C GLN A 311 -38.03 34.50 -30.44
N THR A 312 -37.27 33.94 -31.38
CA THR A 312 -36.19 34.56 -32.15
C THR A 312 -36.58 34.59 -33.61
#